data_AF-A0A954VH23-F1
#
_entry.id   AF-A0A954VH23-F1
#
_cell.length_a   1.000
_cell.length_b   1.000
_cell.length_c   1.000
_cell.angle_alpha   90.00
_cell.angle_beta   90.00
_cell.angle_gamma   90.00
#
_symmetry.space_group_name_H-M   'P 1'
#
loop_
_entity.id
_entity.type
_entity.pdbx_description
1 polymer ?
#
loop_
_entity_poly.entity_id
_entity_poly.type
_entity_poly.pdbx_seq_one_letter_code
_entity_poly.pdbx_strand_id
1 'polypeptide(L)'
;MKISQQFAGSYLKAADLPQPRVFAVQSVVMGKMPEGDEKPVLNFAGSDQALVLNKTNATILAELWGDETTAWHGQLVELYATTTSFGGRMVPCIRVRAAQVQTAARQPAPVPQPSAPQPTVPQPTAAPAQQQLPLQPAPAPDYPLDA
;
A
#
# COMPACT_ATOMS: atom_id res chain seq x y z
N MET A 1 5.15 7.43 -37.90
CA MET A 1 6.10 6.85 -36.93
C MET A 1 5.40 6.69 -35.59
N LYS A 2 5.48 5.53 -34.92
CA LYS A 2 4.74 5.26 -33.66
C LYS A 2 5.70 5.30 -32.47
N ILE A 3 5.54 6.30 -31.61
CA ILE A 3 6.34 6.52 -30.40
C ILE A 3 6.34 5.28 -29.46
N SER A 4 5.29 4.45 -29.53
CA SER A 4 5.14 3.20 -28.79
C SER A 4 6.26 2.18 -29.05
N GLN A 5 6.95 2.28 -30.20
CA GLN A 5 7.98 1.35 -30.64
C GLN A 5 9.40 1.72 -30.15
N GLN A 6 9.63 2.97 -29.69
CA GLN A 6 10.94 3.36 -29.12
C GLN A 6 11.15 2.87 -27.68
N PHE A 7 10.11 2.34 -27.03
CA PHE A 7 10.19 1.80 -25.67
C PHE A 7 10.25 0.27 -25.66
N ALA A 8 10.70 -0.38 -26.75
CA ALA A 8 10.54 -1.82 -26.96
C ALA A 8 11.70 -2.70 -26.45
N GLY A 9 12.69 -2.16 -25.72
CA GLY A 9 13.88 -2.92 -25.33
C GLY A 9 13.93 -3.37 -23.87
N SER A 10 13.91 -2.43 -22.92
CA SER A 10 14.47 -2.71 -21.58
C SER A 10 13.56 -2.37 -20.40
N TYR A 11 12.36 -1.82 -20.65
CA TYR A 11 11.49 -1.34 -19.58
C TYR A 11 10.16 -2.11 -19.51
N LEU A 12 9.85 -2.58 -18.30
CA LEU A 12 8.62 -3.31 -17.98
C LEU A 12 7.40 -2.40 -18.20
N LYS A 13 6.40 -2.90 -18.94
CA LYS A 13 5.14 -2.19 -19.21
C LYS A 13 3.98 -2.92 -18.57
N ALA A 14 2.95 -2.17 -18.19
CA ALA A 14 1.72 -2.73 -17.62
C ALA A 14 1.05 -3.79 -18.53
N ALA A 15 1.23 -3.69 -19.85
CA ALA A 15 0.72 -4.69 -20.79
C ALA A 15 1.48 -6.03 -20.77
N ASP A 16 2.74 -6.04 -20.32
CA ASP A 16 3.56 -7.26 -20.22
C ASP A 16 3.30 -8.03 -18.92
N LEU A 17 2.62 -7.39 -17.97
CA LEU A 17 2.40 -7.90 -16.62
C LEU A 17 0.89 -8.09 -16.36
N PRO A 18 0.24 -9.07 -17.03
CA PRO A 18 -1.20 -9.31 -16.91
C PRO A 18 -1.59 -9.83 -15.52
N GLN A 19 -0.64 -10.38 -14.78
CA GLN A 19 -0.82 -10.86 -13.41
C GLN A 19 0.27 -10.30 -12.51
N PRO A 20 -0.03 -10.03 -11.22
CA PRO A 20 0.97 -9.61 -10.26
C PRO A 20 2.13 -10.60 -10.20
N ARG A 21 3.36 -10.11 -10.28
CA ARG A 21 4.57 -10.92 -10.26
C ARG A 21 5.57 -10.37 -9.25
N VAL A 22 6.18 -11.28 -8.50
CA VAL A 22 7.25 -10.96 -7.57
C VAL A 22 8.58 -10.99 -8.29
N PHE A 23 9.37 -9.94 -8.14
CA PHE A 23 10.73 -9.83 -8.65
C PHE A 23 11.69 -9.51 -7.50
N ALA A 24 12.89 -10.09 -7.56
CA ALA A 24 13.97 -9.74 -6.66
C ALA A 24 14.71 -8.52 -7.20
N VAL A 25 14.90 -7.50 -6.36
CA VAL A 25 15.67 -6.31 -6.71
C VAL A 25 17.15 -6.68 -6.83
N GLN A 26 17.74 -6.41 -7.98
CA GLN A 26 19.18 -6.59 -8.20
C GLN A 26 19.94 -5.29 -7.96
N SER A 27 19.51 -4.16 -8.52
CA SER A 27 20.21 -2.88 -8.36
C SER A 27 19.30 -1.72 -8.76
N VAL A 28 19.59 -0.53 -8.25
CA VAL A 28 18.95 0.72 -8.69
C VAL A 28 19.99 1.54 -9.44
N VAL A 29 19.68 1.93 -10.68
CA VAL A 29 20.54 2.75 -11.53
C VAL A 29 19.79 4.00 -11.98
N MET A 30 20.46 5.15 -12.09
CA MET A 30 19.83 6.33 -12.69
C MET A 30 19.83 6.22 -14.21
N GLY A 31 18.64 6.09 -14.79
CA GLY A 31 18.43 6.03 -16.23
C GLY A 31 18.03 7.40 -16.75
N LYS A 32 18.74 7.89 -17.78
CA LYS A 32 18.36 9.10 -18.49
C LYS A 32 17.18 8.80 -19.41
N MET A 33 16.03 9.43 -19.13
CA MET A 33 14.85 9.30 -19.97
C MET A 33 15.00 10.12 -21.26
N PRO A 34 14.28 9.75 -22.34
CA PRO A 34 14.31 10.49 -23.60
C PRO A 34 13.82 11.94 -23.45
N GLU A 35 13.04 12.23 -22.40
CA GLU A 35 12.57 13.57 -22.04
C GLU A 35 13.64 14.44 -21.38
N GLY A 36 14.85 13.91 -21.15
CA GLY A 36 15.95 14.60 -20.48
C GLY A 36 15.96 14.44 -18.96
N ASP A 37 14.89 13.90 -18.39
CA ASP A 37 14.73 13.62 -16.96
C ASP A 37 15.57 12.39 -16.52
N GLU A 38 16.35 12.54 -15.46
CA GLU A 38 17.01 11.41 -14.80
C GLU A 38 16.03 10.76 -13.83
N LYS A 39 15.73 9.48 -14.04
CA LYS A 39 14.82 8.72 -13.16
C LYS A 39 15.52 7.47 -12.64
N PRO A 40 15.30 7.10 -11.37
CA PRO A 40 15.78 5.83 -10.85
C PRO A 40 15.11 4.67 -11.60
N VAL A 41 15.91 3.70 -12.01
CA VAL A 41 15.52 2.49 -12.73
C VAL A 41 15.92 1.30 -11.86
N LEU A 42 14.93 0.48 -11.54
CA LEU A 42 15.07 -0.71 -10.73
C LEU A 42 15.31 -1.92 -11.64
N ASN A 43 16.48 -2.54 -11.52
CA ASN A 43 16.81 -3.78 -12.21
C ASN A 43 16.43 -4.98 -11.35
N PHE A 44 15.89 -6.03 -11.98
CA PHE A 44 15.47 -7.25 -11.32
C PHE A 44 16.45 -8.39 -11.58
N ALA A 45 16.67 -9.23 -10.57
CA ALA A 45 17.53 -10.41 -10.70
C ALA A 45 16.81 -11.49 -11.53
N GLY A 46 17.47 -12.00 -12.58
CA GLY A 46 16.91 -13.05 -13.43
C GLY A 46 15.86 -12.55 -14.43
N SER A 47 15.76 -11.25 -14.65
CA SER A 47 14.91 -10.65 -15.69
C SER A 47 15.65 -9.56 -16.44
N ASP A 48 15.55 -9.56 -17.76
CA ASP A 48 16.14 -8.52 -18.63
C ASP A 48 15.31 -7.21 -18.62
N GLN A 49 14.17 -7.24 -17.92
CA GLN A 49 13.28 -6.10 -17.79
C GLN A 49 13.65 -5.27 -16.56
N ALA A 50 13.67 -3.96 -16.71
CA ALA A 50 13.83 -3.01 -15.62
C ALA A 50 12.57 -2.16 -15.41
N LEU A 51 12.33 -1.69 -14.19
CA LEU A 51 11.20 -0.81 -13.89
C LEU A 51 11.69 0.62 -13.66
N VAL A 52 11.18 1.57 -14.43
CA VAL A 52 11.36 2.99 -14.15
C VAL A 52 10.54 3.38 -12.93
N LEU A 53 11.20 3.85 -11.87
CA LEU A 53 10.56 4.30 -10.66
C LEU A 53 10.12 5.75 -10.79
N ASN A 54 8.80 5.95 -10.88
CA ASN A 54 8.20 7.26 -10.66
C ASN A 54 8.27 7.64 -9.17
N LYS A 55 8.15 8.94 -8.88
CA LYS A 55 8.23 9.48 -7.51
C LYS A 55 7.38 8.70 -6.50
N THR A 56 6.12 8.39 -6.84
CA THR A 56 5.26 7.60 -5.95
C THR A 56 5.77 6.19 -5.69
N ASN A 57 6.29 5.50 -6.71
CA ASN A 57 6.83 4.15 -6.54
C ASN A 57 8.13 4.18 -5.72
N ALA A 58 9.00 5.16 -5.97
CA ALA A 58 10.21 5.36 -5.18
C ALA A 58 9.89 5.66 -3.71
N THR A 59 8.90 6.53 -3.44
CA THR A 59 8.44 6.81 -2.07
C THR A 59 7.91 5.55 -1.39
N ILE A 60 7.08 4.74 -2.06
CA ILE A 60 6.59 3.48 -1.49
C ILE A 60 7.75 2.54 -1.14
N LEU A 61 8.76 2.41 -2.02
CA LEU A 61 9.92 1.57 -1.72
C LEU A 61 10.78 2.13 -0.58
N ALA A 62 10.93 3.44 -0.50
CA ALA A 62 11.62 4.11 0.60
C ALA A 62 10.88 3.93 1.94
N GLU A 63 9.56 3.97 1.94
CA GLU A 63 8.74 3.68 3.13
C GLU A 63 8.85 2.21 3.57
N LEU A 64 9.06 1.28 2.62
CA LEU A 64 9.15 -0.15 2.90
C LEU A 64 10.54 -0.59 3.39
N TRP A 65 11.61 -0.07 2.78
CA TRP A 65 12.98 -0.55 2.99
C TRP A 65 13.97 0.54 3.41
N GLY A 66 13.49 1.77 3.59
CA GLY A 66 14.31 2.95 3.85
C GLY A 66 14.77 3.66 2.58
N ASP A 67 15.22 4.90 2.71
CA ASP A 67 15.73 5.73 1.61
C ASP A 67 17.02 5.19 0.96
N GLU A 68 17.70 4.24 1.62
CA GLU A 68 18.98 3.70 1.17
C GLU A 68 18.80 2.61 0.11
N THR A 69 18.97 2.99 -1.15
CA THR A 69 18.80 2.10 -2.32
C THR A 69 19.70 0.86 -2.32
N THR A 70 20.83 0.87 -1.62
CA THR A 70 21.70 -0.31 -1.44
C THR A 70 21.03 -1.38 -0.56
N ALA A 71 20.19 -0.98 0.40
CA ALA A 71 19.44 -1.90 1.24
C ALA A 71 18.31 -2.61 0.48
N TRP A 72 17.95 -2.13 -0.71
CA TRP A 72 16.91 -2.73 -1.53
C TRP A 72 17.43 -3.96 -2.27
N HIS A 73 18.75 -4.13 -2.42
CA HIS A 73 19.34 -5.30 -3.08
C HIS A 73 18.89 -6.60 -2.38
N GLY A 74 18.33 -7.53 -3.16
CA GLY A 74 17.84 -8.83 -2.66
C GLY A 74 16.45 -8.77 -2.03
N GLN A 75 15.83 -7.59 -1.91
CA GLN A 75 14.44 -7.48 -1.47
C GLN A 75 13.48 -7.94 -2.58
N LEU A 76 12.34 -8.49 -2.17
CA LEU A 76 11.30 -8.98 -3.08
C LEU A 76 10.18 -7.94 -3.19
N VAL A 77 10.01 -7.40 -4.40
CA VAL A 77 8.92 -6.48 -4.73
C VAL A 77 7.92 -7.19 -5.60
N GLU A 78 6.64 -7.01 -5.29
CA GLU A 78 5.58 -7.43 -6.17
C GLU A 78 5.11 -6.27 -7.06
N LEU A 79 5.19 -6.51 -8.36
CA LEU A 79 4.74 -5.58 -9.39
C LEU A 79 3.36 -6.00 -9.84
N TYR A 80 2.45 -5.04 -9.99
CA TYR A 80 1.13 -5.27 -10.56
C TYR A 80 0.73 -4.14 -11.51
N ALA A 81 0.08 -4.52 -12.61
CA ALA A 81 -0.48 -3.58 -13.57
C ALA A 81 -1.79 -2.98 -13.03
N THR A 82 -1.95 -1.67 -13.14
CA THR A 82 -3.17 -0.94 -12.82
C THR A 82 -3.34 0.24 -13.80
N THR A 83 -4.34 1.08 -13.59
CA THR A 83 -4.53 2.30 -14.38
C THR A 83 -4.49 3.52 -13.47
N THR A 84 -3.94 4.62 -13.97
CA THR A 84 -3.90 5.91 -13.26
C THR A 84 -4.33 7.02 -14.21
N SER A 85 -4.96 8.06 -13.70
CA SER A 85 -5.26 9.26 -14.48
C SER A 85 -4.00 10.10 -14.63
N PHE A 86 -3.53 10.29 -15.87
CA PHE A 86 -2.43 11.19 -16.20
C PHE A 86 -2.89 12.16 -17.30
N GLY A 87 -2.83 13.46 -17.03
CA GLY A 87 -3.27 14.49 -17.99
C GLY A 87 -4.73 14.36 -18.43
N GLY A 88 -5.62 13.92 -17.54
CA GLY A 88 -7.04 13.70 -17.85
C GLY A 88 -7.35 12.43 -18.65
N ARG A 89 -6.36 11.57 -18.91
CA ARG A 89 -6.54 10.26 -19.56
C ARG A 89 -6.18 9.13 -18.62
N MET A 90 -6.94 8.03 -18.67
CA MET A 90 -6.59 6.80 -17.97
C MET A 90 -5.45 6.11 -18.74
N VAL A 91 -4.29 6.01 -18.10
CA VAL A 91 -3.12 5.33 -18.66
C VAL A 91 -2.77 4.09 -17.83
N PRO A 92 -2.40 2.98 -18.47
CA PRO A 92 -1.95 1.80 -17.75
C PRO A 92 -0.59 2.09 -17.10
N CYS A 93 -0.45 1.78 -15.82
CA CYS A 93 0.76 1.99 -15.04
C CYS A 93 1.10 0.76 -14.19
N ILE A 94 2.36 0.68 -13.74
CA ILE A 94 2.81 -0.38 -12.84
C ILE A 94 2.93 0.22 -11.45
N ARG A 95 2.33 -0.46 -10.47
CA ARG A 95 2.50 -0.17 -9.05
C ARG A 95 3.37 -1.24 -8.40
N VAL A 96 4.07 -0.83 -7.35
CA VAL A 96 4.94 -1.68 -6.54
C VAL A 96 4.30 -1.86 -5.16
N ARG A 97 4.42 -3.05 -4.60
CA ARG A 97 4.10 -3.35 -3.20
C ARG A 97 5.13 -4.31 -2.63
N ALA A 98 5.32 -4.31 -1.32
CA ALA A 98 6.14 -5.33 -0.67
C ALA A 98 5.60 -6.71 -1.05
N ALA A 99 6.44 -7.56 -1.64
CA ALA A 99 6.07 -8.96 -1.78
C ALA A 99 5.98 -9.52 -0.37
N GLN A 100 4.85 -10.11 -0.03
CA GLN A 100 4.71 -10.82 1.24
C GLN A 100 5.48 -12.13 1.09
N VAL A 101 6.81 -12.06 1.15
CA VAL A 101 7.54 -13.20 1.66
C VAL A 101 7.11 -13.33 3.09
N GLN A 102 6.26 -14.32 3.34
CA GLN A 102 6.20 -14.95 4.64
C GLN A 102 7.63 -15.44 4.92
N THR A 103 8.46 -14.56 5.47
CA THR A 103 9.65 -14.96 6.20
C THR A 103 9.12 -15.73 7.39
N ALA A 104 8.94 -17.03 7.20
CA ALA A 104 8.93 -18.00 8.27
C ALA A 104 10.33 -18.05 8.90
N ALA A 105 10.73 -16.95 9.56
CA ALA A 105 11.89 -16.74 10.44
C ALA A 105 12.08 -15.21 10.54
N ARG A 106 11.84 -14.50 11.63
CA ARG A 106 11.67 -14.84 13.05
C ARG A 106 10.58 -13.90 13.58
N GLN A 107 9.49 -14.44 14.09
CA GLN A 107 8.95 -13.84 15.31
C GLN A 107 10.15 -13.84 16.30
N PRO A 108 10.51 -12.73 16.97
CA PRO A 108 11.07 -12.92 18.29
C PRO A 108 10.08 -13.84 18.98
N ALA A 109 10.52 -15.02 19.43
CA ALA A 109 9.72 -15.76 20.39
C ALA A 109 9.16 -14.72 21.36
N PRO A 110 7.85 -14.70 21.64
CA PRO A 110 7.35 -13.80 22.66
C PRO A 110 8.26 -14.05 23.85
N VAL A 111 9.02 -13.02 24.23
CA VAL A 111 9.74 -13.07 25.51
C VAL A 111 8.65 -13.53 26.47
N PRO A 112 8.83 -14.63 27.22
CA PRO A 112 7.87 -14.94 28.26
C PRO A 112 7.88 -13.69 29.13
N GLN A 113 6.87 -12.83 28.96
CA GLN A 113 6.62 -11.76 29.88
C GLN A 113 6.54 -12.49 31.21
N PRO A 114 7.46 -12.27 32.17
CA PRO A 114 7.25 -12.80 33.49
C PRO A 114 5.89 -12.25 33.90
N SER A 115 4.92 -13.15 34.06
CA SER A 115 3.57 -12.83 34.48
C SER A 115 3.69 -12.00 35.75
N ALA A 116 3.65 -10.68 35.60
CA ALA A 116 3.44 -9.82 36.73
C ALA A 116 2.06 -10.23 37.24
N PRO A 117 1.92 -10.58 38.53
CA PRO A 117 0.63 -10.93 39.08
C PRO A 117 -0.31 -9.74 38.83
N GLN A 118 -1.32 -9.95 38.00
CA GLN A 118 -2.38 -8.98 37.82
C GLN A 118 -2.99 -8.74 39.20
N PRO A 119 -3.04 -7.51 39.74
CA PRO A 119 -3.88 -7.24 40.88
C PRO A 119 -5.32 -7.50 40.45
N THR A 120 -5.91 -8.52 41.07
CA THR A 120 -7.31 -8.91 40.93
C THR A 120 -8.19 -7.69 41.21
N VAL A 121 -8.69 -7.05 40.16
CA VAL A 121 -9.82 -6.14 40.31
C VAL A 121 -11.06 -7.01 40.49
N PRO A 122 -11.76 -6.97 41.64
CA PRO A 122 -12.99 -7.72 41.80
C PRO A 122 -14.04 -7.13 40.85
N GLN A 123 -14.49 -7.97 39.91
CA GLN A 123 -15.64 -7.72 39.05
C GLN A 123 -16.90 -7.54 39.92
N PRO A 124 -17.58 -6.38 39.92
CA PRO A 124 -18.92 -6.31 40.46
C PRO A 124 -19.86 -7.04 39.52
N THR A 125 -20.44 -8.13 40.02
CA THR A 125 -21.58 -8.81 39.40
C THR A 125 -22.81 -7.91 39.49
N ALA A 126 -23.64 -7.94 38.43
CA ALA A 126 -25.07 -7.61 38.35
C ALA A 126 -25.43 -6.54 37.30
N ALA A 127 -25.98 -7.00 36.17
CA ALA A 127 -27.32 -6.62 35.69
C ALA A 127 -27.54 -7.07 34.23
N PRO A 128 -28.62 -7.81 33.94
CA PRO A 128 -29.34 -7.65 32.69
C PRO A 128 -30.77 -7.21 33.02
N ALA A 129 -31.08 -5.94 32.81
CA ALA A 129 -32.45 -5.44 32.84
C ALA A 129 -32.63 -4.45 31.70
N GLN A 130 -33.45 -4.86 30.74
CA GLN A 130 -33.83 -4.08 29.58
C GLN A 130 -34.49 -2.78 30.01
N GLN A 131 -34.09 -1.65 29.42
CA GLN A 131 -34.83 -0.41 29.52
C GLN A 131 -35.26 0.02 28.13
N GLN A 132 -36.56 -0.13 27.91
CA GLN A 132 -37.33 0.33 26.77
C GLN A 132 -37.17 1.84 26.60
N LEU A 133 -36.95 2.28 25.36
CA LEU A 133 -36.97 3.69 24.97
C LEU A 133 -38.36 4.29 25.31
N PRO A 134 -38.45 5.38 26.10
CA PRO A 134 -39.72 6.09 26.23
C PRO A 134 -40.04 6.82 24.92
N LEU A 135 -41.22 6.50 24.37
CA LEU A 135 -41.87 7.21 23.28
C LEU A 135 -42.04 8.68 23.69
N GLN A 136 -41.41 9.60 22.96
CA GLN A 136 -41.65 11.04 23.12
C GLN A 136 -43.02 11.38 22.49
N PRO A 137 -43.99 11.96 23.22
CA PRO A 137 -45.18 12.53 22.60
C PRO A 137 -44.85 13.89 21.99
N ALA A 138 -45.31 14.12 20.76
CA ALA A 138 -45.25 15.42 20.09
C ALA A 138 -46.06 16.48 20.88
N PRO A 139 -45.59 17.74 20.98
CA PRO A 139 -46.39 18.81 21.55
C PRO A 139 -47.50 19.22 20.57
N ALA A 140 -48.76 19.11 21.01
CA ALA A 140 -49.90 19.74 20.35
C ALA A 140 -49.85 21.26 20.54
N PRO A 141 -50.28 22.07 19.55
CA PRO A 141 -50.41 23.51 19.71
C PRO A 141 -51.77 23.83 20.34
N ASP A 142 -51.78 24.60 21.42
CA ASP A 142 -53.00 25.19 22.00
C ASP A 142 -52.71 26.67 22.33
N TYR A 143 -52.92 27.55 21.34
CA TYR A 143 -54.01 28.54 21.19
C TYR A 143 -53.71 29.87 21.93
N PRO A 144 -54.02 31.05 21.32
CA PRO A 144 -55.39 31.54 21.38
C PRO A 144 -55.94 32.24 20.11
N LEU A 145 -57.25 32.09 20.01
CA LEU A 145 -58.22 32.86 19.24
C LEU A 145 -58.28 34.29 19.81
N ASP A 146 -57.89 35.30 19.03
CA ASP A 146 -58.23 36.71 19.31
C ASP A 146 -59.28 37.15 18.29
N ALA A 147 -60.35 37.74 18.82
CA ALA A 147 -61.49 38.29 18.12
C ALA A 147 -61.38 39.81 18.10
#